data_AF-A0A7M3MUF1-F1
#
_entry.id   AF-A0A7M3MUF1-F1
#
_cell.length_a   1.000
_cell.length_b   1.000
_cell.length_c   1.000
_cell.angle_alpha   90.00
_cell.angle_beta   90.00
_cell.angle_gamma   90.00
#
_symmetry.space_group_name_H-M   'P 1'
#
loop_
_entity.id
_entity.type
_entity.pdbx_description
1 polymer ?
#
loop_
_entity_poly.entity_id
_entity_poly.type
_entity_poly.pdbx_seq_one_letter_code
_entity_poly.pdbx_strand_id
1 'polypeptide(L)'
;MSADLIHPGHINILEQAAKLGDVVIGLLTDAAIASYKRLPHMTYEQRYRVVQSLKGVVAVEPQETLDYVPNLERLRPDYVVHGDDWRTGVQRETRQRVIDALDQWGGQLIEVPYTEGISSTQLNESVKQVGTTPSVRLSRLQRLIENKPIVRMMEAHNGLTGLILETATAERHGRRVEFDGMWSSSLTDSTSRGKPDIEAVDISSRLQNINDIFEVTTKPLIFDGDTG
;
A
#
# COMPACT_ATOMS: atom_id res chain seq x y z
N MET A 1 2.94 5.01 -11.77
CA MET A 1 2.08 5.55 -10.69
C MET A 1 1.38 4.42 -9.93
N SER A 2 0.95 4.65 -8.68
CA SER A 2 0.18 3.66 -7.89
C SER A 2 -1.34 3.81 -8.07
N ALA A 3 -1.86 5.04 -8.14
CA ALA A 3 -3.25 5.35 -8.49
C ALA A 3 -4.35 4.63 -7.67
N ASP A 4 -4.17 4.51 -6.35
CA ASP A 4 -5.17 3.86 -5.49
C ASP A 4 -6.45 4.68 -5.34
N LEU A 5 -6.34 5.99 -5.15
CA LEU A 5 -7.48 6.91 -5.22
C LEU A 5 -7.06 8.05 -6.15
N ILE A 6 -7.82 8.24 -7.24
CA ILE A 6 -7.56 9.32 -8.19
C ILE A 6 -7.93 10.66 -7.53
N HIS A 7 -7.08 11.65 -7.73
CA HIS A 7 -7.22 12.99 -7.17
C HIS A 7 -6.61 14.02 -8.12
N PRO A 8 -6.86 15.33 -7.95
CA PRO A 8 -6.39 16.39 -8.85
C PRO A 8 -4.89 16.33 -9.16
N GLY A 9 -4.04 15.96 -8.20
CA GLY A 9 -2.60 15.77 -8.46
C GLY A 9 -2.28 14.75 -9.57
N HIS A 10 -2.99 13.62 -9.62
CA HIS A 10 -2.83 12.66 -10.72
C HIS A 10 -3.31 13.24 -12.06
N ILE A 11 -4.41 13.99 -12.04
CA ILE A 11 -4.98 14.63 -13.23
C ILE A 11 -4.03 15.70 -13.78
N ASN A 12 -3.43 16.53 -12.91
CA ASN A 12 -2.45 17.54 -13.31
C ASN A 12 -1.24 16.91 -14.03
N ILE A 13 -0.67 15.82 -13.50
CA ILE A 13 0.43 15.10 -14.16
C ILE A 13 0.00 14.61 -15.55
N LEU A 14 -1.20 14.02 -15.65
CA LEU A 14 -1.75 13.52 -16.91
C LEU A 14 -1.98 14.66 -17.92
N GLU A 15 -2.47 15.82 -17.48
CA GLU A 15 -2.67 17.00 -18.32
C GLU A 15 -1.35 17.58 -18.83
N GLN A 16 -0.28 17.57 -18.02
CA GLN A 16 1.04 17.98 -18.50
C GLN A 16 1.60 16.97 -19.50
N ALA A 17 1.44 15.67 -19.25
CA ALA A 17 1.89 14.62 -20.16
C ALA A 17 1.15 14.68 -21.51
N ALA A 18 -0.16 14.92 -21.49
CA ALA A 18 -0.97 15.02 -22.70
C ALA A 18 -0.62 16.21 -23.60
N LYS A 19 0.11 17.22 -23.11
CA LYS A 19 0.65 18.32 -23.94
C LYS A 19 1.87 17.89 -24.75
N LEU A 20 2.54 16.82 -24.34
CA LEU A 20 3.76 16.32 -24.97
C LEU A 20 3.48 15.23 -26.01
N GLY A 21 2.34 14.54 -25.92
CA GLY A 21 1.92 13.53 -26.88
C GLY A 21 0.97 12.49 -26.30
N ASP A 22 0.97 11.30 -26.90
CA ASP A 22 0.20 10.14 -26.44
C ASP A 22 0.69 9.66 -25.08
N VAL A 23 -0.22 9.48 -24.13
CA VAL A 23 0.15 9.10 -22.76
C VAL A 23 -0.01 7.61 -22.51
N VAL A 24 1.09 6.96 -22.17
CA VAL A 24 1.12 5.59 -21.66
C VAL A 24 1.40 5.63 -20.17
N ILE A 25 0.56 4.98 -19.36
CA ILE A 25 0.73 4.94 -17.91
C ILE A 25 1.35 3.62 -17.47
N GLY A 26 2.55 3.68 -16.89
CA GLY A 26 3.10 2.58 -16.09
C GLY A 26 2.37 2.45 -14.75
N LEU A 27 1.46 1.50 -14.62
CA LEU A 27 0.67 1.26 -13.41
C LEU A 27 1.33 0.20 -12.53
N LEU A 28 1.71 0.56 -11.31
CA LEU A 28 2.37 -0.36 -10.38
C LEU A 28 1.44 -1.52 -10.01
N THR A 29 1.95 -2.75 -10.07
CA THR A 29 1.24 -3.94 -9.58
C THR A 29 1.13 -3.93 -8.06
N ASP A 30 0.25 -4.78 -7.51
CA ASP A 30 0.08 -4.91 -6.06
C ASP A 30 1.39 -5.35 -5.39
N ALA A 31 2.10 -6.33 -5.97
CA ALA A 31 3.43 -6.76 -5.53
C ALA A 31 4.46 -5.62 -5.58
N ALA A 32 4.50 -4.84 -6.67
CA ALA A 32 5.41 -3.69 -6.78
C ALA A 32 5.17 -2.69 -5.66
N ILE A 33 3.91 -2.39 -5.35
CA ILE A 33 3.52 -1.47 -4.29
C ILE A 33 3.87 -2.03 -2.90
N ALA A 34 3.54 -3.30 -2.66
CA ALA A 34 3.74 -3.97 -1.39
C ALA A 34 5.22 -4.10 -0.98
N SER A 35 6.14 -4.00 -1.95
CA SER A 35 7.58 -4.05 -1.72
C SER A 35 8.14 -2.85 -0.92
N TYR A 36 7.45 -1.72 -0.90
CA TYR A 36 7.95 -0.49 -0.27
C TYR A 36 6.93 0.31 0.53
N LYS A 37 5.63 0.07 0.33
CA LYS A 37 4.56 0.69 1.12
C LYS A 37 3.39 -0.28 1.30
N ARG A 38 2.37 0.15 2.04
CA ARG A 38 1.14 -0.62 2.24
C ARG A 38 0.45 -0.95 0.91
N LEU A 39 -0.27 -2.06 0.88
CA LEU A 39 -1.14 -2.40 -0.25
C LEU A 39 -2.21 -1.31 -0.50
N PRO A 40 -2.55 -1.07 -1.78
CA PRO A 40 -3.66 -0.20 -2.15
C PRO A 40 -5.01 -0.81 -1.74
N HIS A 41 -6.02 0.03 -1.51
CA HIS A 41 -7.40 -0.41 -1.27
C HIS A 41 -7.96 -1.12 -2.50
N MET A 42 -7.79 -0.53 -3.69
CA MET A 42 -8.20 -1.15 -4.94
C MET A 42 -7.20 -2.21 -5.40
N THR A 43 -7.69 -3.29 -6.03
CA THR A 43 -6.83 -4.27 -6.73
C THR A 43 -6.18 -3.63 -7.95
N TYR A 44 -5.14 -4.28 -8.48
CA TYR A 44 -4.53 -3.83 -9.74
C TYR A 44 -5.55 -3.68 -10.87
N GLU A 45 -6.47 -4.63 -11.04
CA GLU A 45 -7.49 -4.63 -12.09
C GLU A 45 -8.48 -3.49 -11.93
N GLN A 46 -8.87 -3.19 -10.69
CA GLN A 46 -9.74 -2.06 -10.37
C GLN A 46 -9.04 -0.74 -10.70
N ARG A 47 -7.77 -0.58 -10.27
CA ARG A 47 -6.95 0.60 -10.59
C ARG A 47 -6.74 0.74 -12.10
N TYR A 48 -6.45 -0.37 -12.78
CA TYR A 48 -6.28 -0.42 -14.22
C TYR A 48 -7.53 0.10 -14.95
N ARG A 49 -8.71 -0.41 -14.59
CA ARG A 49 -9.98 0.03 -15.20
C ARG A 49 -10.21 1.53 -15.02
N VAL A 50 -9.92 2.05 -13.83
CA VAL A 50 -10.07 3.48 -13.54
C VAL A 50 -9.08 4.29 -14.39
N VAL A 51 -7.79 3.95 -14.36
CA VAL A 51 -6.72 4.69 -15.05
C VAL A 51 -6.92 4.65 -16.57
N GLN A 52 -7.25 3.49 -17.14
CA GLN A 52 -7.50 3.34 -18.58
C GLN A 52 -8.70 4.19 -19.05
N SER A 53 -9.64 4.48 -18.17
CA SER A 53 -10.81 5.32 -18.49
C SER A 53 -10.53 6.82 -18.38
N LEU A 54 -9.33 7.23 -17.94
CA LEU A 54 -8.99 8.64 -17.82
C LEU A 54 -8.72 9.25 -19.19
N LYS A 55 -9.26 10.46 -19.41
CA LYS A 55 -9.06 11.21 -20.65
C LYS A 55 -7.58 11.47 -20.89
N GLY A 56 -7.11 11.15 -22.10
CA GLY A 56 -5.72 11.35 -22.53
C GLY A 56 -4.81 10.13 -22.31
N VAL A 57 -5.27 9.11 -21.57
CA VAL A 57 -4.56 7.83 -21.46
C VAL A 57 -4.82 6.99 -22.71
N VAL A 58 -3.76 6.68 -23.45
CA VAL A 58 -3.81 5.84 -24.66
C VAL A 58 -3.63 4.37 -24.31
N ALA A 59 -2.73 4.07 -23.38
CA ALA A 59 -2.48 2.71 -22.90
C ALA A 59 -2.07 2.70 -21.43
N VAL A 60 -2.26 1.55 -20.78
CA VAL A 60 -1.82 1.30 -19.40
C VAL A 60 -0.99 0.04 -19.41
N GLU A 61 0.26 0.15 -18.96
CA GLU A 61 1.24 -0.93 -18.94
C GLU A 61 1.50 -1.36 -17.49
N PRO A 62 1.51 -2.67 -17.19
CA PRO A 62 1.87 -3.14 -15.87
C PRO A 62 3.32 -2.78 -15.54
N GLN A 63 3.53 -2.27 -14.34
CA GLN A 63 4.84 -1.95 -13.78
C GLN A 63 5.07 -2.88 -12.57
N GLU A 64 5.77 -4.01 -12.82
CA GLU A 64 5.88 -5.11 -11.86
C GLU A 64 6.85 -4.85 -10.72
N THR A 65 7.75 -3.88 -10.89
CA THR A 65 8.74 -3.50 -9.88
C THR A 65 8.82 -1.98 -9.72
N LEU A 66 9.52 -1.54 -8.69
CA LEU A 66 9.88 -0.13 -8.53
C LEU A 66 10.92 0.39 -9.53
N ASP A 67 11.56 -0.50 -10.29
CA ASP A 67 12.48 -0.11 -11.34
C ASP A 67 11.72 0.07 -12.66
N TYR A 68 11.71 1.29 -13.18
CA TYR A 68 10.97 1.61 -14.40
C TYR A 68 11.73 1.17 -15.67
N VAL A 69 13.05 0.93 -15.56
CA VAL A 69 13.95 0.64 -16.69
C VAL A 69 13.41 -0.44 -17.63
N PRO A 70 12.90 -1.60 -17.18
CA PRO A 70 12.40 -2.63 -18.09
C PRO A 70 11.28 -2.16 -19.03
N ASN A 71 10.37 -1.33 -18.52
CA ASN A 71 9.31 -0.74 -19.35
C ASN A 71 9.85 0.37 -20.25
N LEU A 72 10.80 1.17 -19.76
CA LEU A 72 11.42 2.24 -20.55
C LEU A 72 12.23 1.68 -21.73
N GLU A 73 13.02 0.64 -21.53
CA GLU A 73 13.82 0.01 -22.60
C GLU A 73 12.94 -0.64 -23.67
N ARG A 74 11.79 -1.19 -23.28
CA ARG A 74 10.82 -1.80 -24.19
C ARG A 74 10.04 -0.77 -24.99
N LEU A 75 9.56 0.30 -24.34
CA LEU A 75 8.69 1.30 -24.96
C LEU A 75 9.47 2.44 -25.64
N ARG A 76 10.69 2.72 -25.16
CA ARG A 76 11.57 3.82 -25.59
C ARG A 76 10.84 5.16 -25.75
N PRO A 77 10.19 5.67 -24.68
CA PRO A 77 9.44 6.92 -24.77
C PRO A 77 10.37 8.13 -24.94
N ASP A 78 9.90 9.14 -25.66
CA ASP A 78 10.58 10.44 -25.78
C ASP A 78 10.58 11.20 -24.45
N TYR A 79 9.51 11.04 -23.66
CA TYR A 79 9.33 11.72 -22.38
C TYR A 79 8.87 10.77 -21.28
N VAL A 80 9.42 10.93 -20.09
CA VAL A 80 8.83 10.41 -18.84
C VAL A 80 8.34 11.60 -18.03
N VAL A 81 7.07 11.56 -17.61
CA VAL A 81 6.48 12.61 -16.78
C VAL A 81 6.23 12.07 -15.37
N HIS A 82 6.77 12.73 -14.36
CA HIS A 82 6.62 12.33 -12.96
C HIS A 82 6.45 13.56 -12.06
N GLY A 83 5.89 13.37 -10.86
CA GLY A 83 5.96 14.39 -9.81
C GLY A 83 7.40 14.62 -9.35
N ASP A 84 7.73 15.79 -8.82
CA ASP A 84 9.06 16.10 -8.28
C ASP A 84 9.32 15.53 -6.87
N ASP A 85 8.33 14.87 -6.27
CA ASP A 85 8.36 14.30 -4.92
C ASP A 85 9.40 13.17 -4.74
N TRP A 86 9.73 12.47 -5.83
CA TRP A 86 10.72 11.39 -5.84
C TRP A 86 12.19 11.84 -5.96
N ARG A 87 12.46 13.14 -6.02
CA ARG A 87 13.84 13.69 -6.01
C ARG A 87 14.60 13.35 -4.73
N THR A 88 13.86 13.07 -3.66
CA THR A 88 14.39 12.67 -2.35
C THR A 88 13.77 11.34 -1.91
N GLY A 89 14.29 10.76 -0.82
CA GLY A 89 13.77 9.52 -0.27
C GLY A 89 14.10 8.28 -1.11
N VAL A 90 13.33 7.20 -0.88
CA VAL A 90 13.61 5.85 -1.38
C VAL A 90 13.57 5.70 -2.90
N GLN A 91 12.95 6.64 -3.61
CA GLN A 91 12.80 6.59 -5.07
C GLN A 91 13.88 7.39 -5.81
N ARG A 92 14.79 8.07 -5.10
CA ARG A 92 15.87 8.85 -5.72
C ARG A 92 16.77 8.01 -6.63
N GLU A 93 17.07 6.77 -6.23
CA GLU A 93 17.85 5.84 -7.05
C GLU A 93 17.10 5.39 -8.30
N THR A 94 15.78 5.17 -8.18
CA THR A 94 14.93 4.90 -9.36
C THR A 94 14.92 6.10 -10.30
N ARG A 95 14.80 7.33 -9.79
CA ARG A 95 14.87 8.55 -10.60
C ARG A 95 16.17 8.61 -11.41
N GLN A 96 17.30 8.31 -10.79
CA GLN A 96 18.59 8.33 -11.51
C GLN A 96 18.61 7.28 -12.62
N ARG A 97 18.18 6.03 -12.34
CA ARG A 97 18.09 4.97 -13.35
C ARG A 97 17.18 5.33 -14.53
N VAL A 98 16.10 6.08 -14.28
CA VAL A 98 15.21 6.57 -15.34
C VAL A 98 15.93 7.57 -16.24
N ILE A 99 16.70 8.50 -15.67
CA ILE A 99 17.50 9.46 -16.45
C ILE A 99 18.54 8.71 -17.28
N ASP A 100 19.30 7.81 -16.64
CA ASP A 100 20.35 7.04 -17.30
C ASP A 100 19.81 6.16 -18.43
N ALA A 101 18.59 5.61 -18.29
CA ALA A 101 17.93 4.86 -19.35
C ALA A 101 17.51 5.77 -20.50
N LEU A 102 16.86 6.89 -20.23
CA LEU A 102 16.39 7.84 -21.25
C LEU A 102 17.53 8.41 -22.09
N ASP A 103 18.69 8.68 -21.47
CA ASP A 103 19.87 9.19 -22.15
C ASP A 103 20.38 8.25 -23.26
N GLN A 104 20.08 6.94 -23.19
CA GLN A 104 20.48 5.97 -24.21
C GLN A 104 19.82 6.20 -25.58
N TRP A 105 18.65 6.85 -25.62
CA TRP A 105 17.94 7.18 -26.85
C TRP A 105 17.56 8.66 -26.99
N GLY A 106 18.07 9.51 -26.09
CA GLY A 106 17.80 10.95 -26.09
C GLY A 106 16.42 11.35 -25.56
N GLY A 107 15.79 10.49 -24.75
CA GLY A 107 14.55 10.82 -24.05
C GLY A 107 14.77 11.81 -22.91
N GLN A 108 13.69 12.39 -22.38
CA GLN A 108 13.75 13.43 -21.34
C GLN A 108 12.84 13.15 -20.16
N LEU A 109 13.33 13.39 -18.95
CA LEU A 109 12.52 13.38 -17.73
C LEU A 109 11.91 14.78 -17.49
N ILE A 110 10.59 14.86 -17.49
CA ILE A 110 9.82 16.06 -17.16
C ILE A 110 9.22 15.91 -15.76
N GLU A 111 9.59 16.80 -14.85
CA GLU A 111 9.13 16.77 -13.46
C GLU A 111 8.10 17.87 -13.22
N VAL A 112 6.90 17.48 -12.80
CA VAL A 112 5.78 18.38 -12.51
C VAL A 112 5.76 18.67 -11.01
N PRO A 113 5.67 19.94 -10.57
CA PRO A 113 5.56 20.27 -9.16
C PRO A 113 4.38 19.56 -8.49
N TYR A 114 4.62 19.02 -7.31
CA TYR A 114 3.58 18.35 -6.53
C TYR A 114 2.38 19.27 -6.26
N THR A 115 1.17 18.78 -6.49
CA THR A 115 -0.06 19.54 -6.22
C THR A 115 -0.31 19.59 -4.71
N GLU A 116 -0.21 20.78 -4.13
CA GLU A 116 -0.46 21.00 -2.70
C GLU A 116 -1.93 20.75 -2.32
N GLY A 117 -2.16 20.34 -1.08
CA GLY A 117 -3.50 20.23 -0.48
C GLY A 117 -4.26 18.93 -0.73
N ILE A 118 -3.77 17.99 -1.55
CA ILE A 118 -4.38 16.66 -1.69
C ILE A 118 -3.35 15.57 -2.02
N SER A 119 -3.34 14.51 -1.21
CA SER A 119 -2.49 13.34 -1.44
C SER A 119 -3.26 12.03 -1.25
N SER A 120 -2.77 10.98 -1.89
CA SER A 120 -3.24 9.61 -1.62
C SER A 120 -3.15 9.27 -0.14
N THR A 121 -2.14 9.77 0.59
CA THR A 121 -1.98 9.53 2.04
C THR A 121 -3.15 10.12 2.84
N GLN A 122 -3.51 11.38 2.58
CA GLN A 122 -4.62 12.04 3.25
C GLN A 122 -5.96 11.35 2.98
N LEU A 123 -6.25 11.00 1.71
CA LEU A 123 -7.48 10.28 1.37
C LEU A 123 -7.56 8.92 2.06
N ASN A 124 -6.43 8.23 2.14
CA ASN A 124 -6.35 6.94 2.81
C ASN A 124 -6.57 7.04 4.32
N GLU A 125 -6.11 8.12 4.96
CA GLU A 125 -6.40 8.41 6.36
C GLU A 125 -7.90 8.68 6.57
N SER A 126 -8.54 9.43 5.65
CA SER A 126 -9.99 9.63 5.70
C SER A 126 -10.77 8.33 5.56
N VAL A 127 -10.37 7.42 4.66
CA VAL A 127 -11.00 6.10 4.52
C VAL A 127 -10.85 5.26 5.79
N LYS A 128 -9.69 5.33 6.45
CA LYS A 128 -9.49 4.61 7.72
C LYS A 128 -10.47 5.05 8.82
N GLN A 129 -10.87 6.31 8.85
CA GLN A 129 -11.81 6.83 9.86
C GLN A 129 -13.24 6.29 9.72
N VAL A 130 -13.61 5.81 8.53
CA VAL A 130 -14.94 5.22 8.28
C VAL A 130 -15.03 3.79 8.85
N GLY A 131 -13.89 3.16 9.14
CA GLY A 131 -13.81 1.77 9.58
C GLY A 131 -13.71 0.77 8.43
N THR A 132 -13.84 -0.51 8.73
CA THR A 132 -13.73 -1.58 7.73
C THR A 132 -14.62 -2.78 8.08
N THR A 133 -14.98 -3.58 7.08
CA THR A 133 -15.78 -4.79 7.28
C THR A 133 -14.88 -6.03 7.43
N PRO A 134 -15.38 -7.12 8.05
CA PRO A 134 -14.65 -8.39 8.10
C PRO A 134 -14.24 -8.93 6.73
N SER A 135 -15.10 -8.77 5.71
CA SER A 135 -14.80 -9.20 4.33
C SER A 135 -13.63 -8.43 3.71
N VAL A 136 -13.55 -7.12 3.95
CA VAL A 136 -12.41 -6.30 3.48
C VAL A 136 -11.13 -6.68 4.21
N ARG A 137 -11.19 -6.97 5.53
CA ARG A 137 -10.03 -7.47 6.27
C ARG A 137 -9.53 -8.81 5.71
N LEU A 138 -10.43 -9.75 5.46
CA LEU A 138 -10.09 -11.07 4.91
C LEU A 138 -9.44 -10.95 3.53
N SER A 139 -10.06 -10.18 2.62
CA SER A 139 -9.50 -9.94 1.29
C SER A 139 -8.12 -9.26 1.37
N ARG A 140 -7.94 -8.31 2.30
CA ARG A 140 -6.65 -7.67 2.52
C ARG A 140 -5.59 -8.65 3.01
N LEU A 141 -5.92 -9.56 3.93
CA LEU A 141 -4.99 -10.60 4.40
C LEU A 141 -4.56 -11.52 3.26
N GLN A 142 -5.50 -11.99 2.43
CA GLN A 142 -5.20 -12.82 1.26
C GLN A 142 -4.23 -12.10 0.31
N ARG A 143 -4.53 -10.85 -0.04
CA ARG A 143 -3.66 -10.03 -0.91
C ARG A 143 -2.28 -9.82 -0.29
N LEU A 144 -2.18 -9.62 1.04
CA LEU A 144 -0.89 -9.50 1.71
C LEU A 144 -0.05 -10.77 1.57
N ILE A 145 -0.67 -11.94 1.77
CA ILE A 145 0.00 -13.25 1.65
C ILE A 145 0.46 -13.49 0.20
N GLU A 146 -0.36 -13.14 -0.78
CA GLU A 146 -0.04 -13.32 -2.21
C GLU A 146 1.06 -12.38 -2.72
N ASN A 147 1.11 -11.15 -2.20
CA ASN A 147 1.94 -10.07 -2.77
C ASN A 147 3.18 -9.72 -1.94
N LYS A 148 3.31 -10.24 -0.71
CA LYS A 148 4.49 -9.98 0.13
C LYS A 148 5.25 -11.27 0.40
N PRO A 149 6.60 -11.25 0.33
CA PRO A 149 7.40 -12.41 0.72
C PRO A 149 7.28 -12.71 2.22
N ILE A 150 7.02 -11.68 3.03
CA ILE A 150 6.84 -11.78 4.48
C ILE A 150 5.69 -10.86 4.91
N VAL A 151 4.66 -11.44 5.53
CA VAL A 151 3.57 -10.72 6.20
C VAL A 151 3.91 -10.59 7.68
N ARG A 152 4.01 -9.35 8.17
CA ARG A 152 4.42 -9.07 9.55
C ARG A 152 3.20 -8.93 10.46
N MET A 153 2.97 -9.93 11.30
CA MET A 153 1.89 -9.94 12.28
C MET A 153 2.43 -9.61 13.68
N MET A 154 1.61 -8.98 14.52
CA MET A 154 1.97 -8.69 15.91
C MET A 154 0.78 -8.94 16.83
N GLU A 155 1.07 -9.42 18.04
CA GLU A 155 0.06 -9.81 19.02
C GLU A 155 -0.79 -8.62 19.49
N ALA A 156 -2.12 -8.77 19.44
CA ALA A 156 -3.09 -7.88 20.07
C ALA A 156 -4.05 -8.70 20.95
N HIS A 157 -4.23 -8.26 22.19
CA HIS A 157 -5.07 -8.94 23.19
C HIS A 157 -6.16 -8.04 23.78
N ASN A 158 -6.26 -6.78 23.34
CA ASN A 158 -7.35 -5.86 23.65
C ASN A 158 -7.35 -4.66 22.67
N GLY A 159 -8.38 -3.82 22.72
CA GLY A 159 -8.50 -2.63 21.86
C GLY A 159 -7.30 -1.67 21.96
N LEU A 160 -6.72 -1.46 23.14
CA LEU A 160 -5.56 -0.58 23.31
C LEU A 160 -4.34 -1.08 22.54
N THR A 161 -3.99 -2.36 22.69
CA THR A 161 -2.90 -2.97 21.93
C THR A 161 -3.19 -2.98 20.44
N GLY A 162 -4.44 -3.22 20.04
CA GLY A 162 -4.87 -3.08 18.65
C GLY A 162 -4.61 -1.67 18.10
N LEU A 163 -5.00 -0.62 18.83
CA LEU A 163 -4.81 0.77 18.41
C LEU A 163 -3.33 1.16 18.30
N ILE A 164 -2.50 0.67 19.23
CA ILE A 164 -1.04 0.83 19.15
C ILE A 164 -0.52 0.18 17.87
N LEU A 165 -0.92 -1.06 17.58
CA LEU A 165 -0.47 -1.77 16.36
C LEU A 165 -0.98 -1.15 15.06
N GLU A 166 -2.18 -0.58 15.06
CA GLU A 166 -2.75 0.11 13.88
C GLU A 166 -1.83 1.27 13.45
N THR A 167 -1.23 1.96 14.40
CA THR A 167 -0.45 3.20 14.19
C THR A 167 1.06 3.02 14.31
N ALA A 168 1.53 1.90 14.85
CA ALA A 168 2.94 1.62 15.04
C ALA A 168 3.70 1.60 13.70
N THR A 169 4.65 2.54 13.56
CA THR A 169 5.58 2.60 12.43
C THR A 169 7.00 2.89 12.93
N ALA A 170 8.00 2.45 12.18
CA ALA A 170 9.41 2.71 12.46
C ALA A 170 10.17 2.99 11.16
N GLU A 171 11.36 3.59 11.26
CA GLU A 171 12.27 3.73 10.13
C GLU A 171 13.40 2.70 10.22
N ARG A 172 13.59 1.90 9.16
CA ARG A 172 14.63 0.88 9.06
C ARG A 172 15.27 0.94 7.68
N HIS A 173 16.58 1.16 7.62
CA HIS A 173 17.34 1.28 6.36
C HIS A 173 16.72 2.29 5.38
N GLY A 174 16.30 3.47 5.88
CA GLY A 174 15.67 4.52 5.07
C GLY A 174 14.26 4.18 4.58
N ARG A 175 13.66 3.09 5.06
CA ARG A 175 12.28 2.68 4.73
C ARG A 175 11.39 2.78 5.96
N ARG A 176 10.20 3.35 5.79
CA ARG A 176 9.15 3.28 6.80
C ARG A 176 8.58 1.86 6.81
N VAL A 177 8.58 1.22 7.97
CA VAL A 177 8.05 -0.13 8.19
C VAL A 177 6.89 -0.09 9.18
N GLU A 178 5.93 -0.99 9.01
CA GLU A 178 4.77 -1.18 9.87
C GLU A 178 4.39 -2.67 9.95
N PHE A 179 3.57 -3.03 10.92
CA PHE A 179 2.92 -4.34 10.96
C PHE A 179 1.77 -4.41 9.96
N ASP A 180 1.66 -5.54 9.28
CA ASP A 180 0.67 -5.82 8.25
C ASP A 180 -0.68 -6.25 8.82
N GLY A 181 -0.67 -6.85 10.01
CA GLY A 181 -1.84 -7.36 10.69
C GLY A 181 -1.61 -7.67 12.17
N MET A 182 -2.64 -8.19 12.79
CA MET A 182 -2.68 -8.54 14.21
C MET A 182 -2.80 -10.05 14.39
N TRP A 183 -2.22 -10.59 15.45
CA TRP A 183 -2.40 -11.97 15.88
C TRP A 183 -3.10 -11.98 17.22
N SER A 184 -4.06 -12.89 17.41
CA SER A 184 -4.74 -13.11 18.69
C SER A 184 -4.58 -14.57 19.10
N SER A 185 -3.68 -14.83 20.05
CA SER A 185 -3.39 -16.16 20.61
C SER A 185 -4.21 -16.47 21.87
N SER A 186 -4.45 -17.75 22.13
CA SER A 186 -4.99 -18.21 23.42
C SER A 186 -3.99 -17.93 24.56
N LEU A 187 -2.69 -18.14 24.28
CA LEU A 187 -1.61 -17.95 25.23
C LEU A 187 -1.57 -16.54 25.79
N THR A 188 -1.61 -15.53 24.93
CA THR A 188 -1.51 -14.13 25.38
C THR A 188 -2.78 -13.71 26.11
N ASP A 189 -3.97 -14.15 25.65
CA ASP A 189 -5.22 -13.83 26.34
C ASP A 189 -5.25 -14.46 27.74
N SER A 190 -4.86 -15.72 27.88
CA SER A 190 -4.70 -16.42 29.17
C SER A 190 -3.68 -15.71 30.06
N THR A 191 -2.50 -15.41 29.54
CA THR A 191 -1.41 -14.74 30.27
C THR A 191 -1.83 -13.36 30.77
N SER A 192 -2.52 -12.57 29.94
CA SER A 192 -3.00 -11.23 30.31
C SER A 192 -3.97 -11.23 31.50
N ARG A 193 -4.60 -12.39 31.76
CA ARG A 193 -5.55 -12.63 32.85
C ARG A 193 -4.94 -13.42 34.02
N GLY A 194 -3.63 -13.71 33.96
CA GLY A 194 -2.96 -14.55 34.96
C GLY A 194 -3.42 -16.01 34.97
N LYS A 195 -3.93 -16.51 33.83
CA LYS A 195 -4.41 -17.89 33.67
C LYS A 195 -3.41 -18.74 32.86
N PRO A 196 -3.35 -20.05 33.11
CA PRO A 196 -2.61 -20.98 32.26
C PRO A 196 -3.30 -21.16 30.90
N ASP A 197 -2.50 -21.43 29.87
CA ASP A 197 -2.94 -21.70 28.50
C ASP A 197 -3.36 -23.17 28.35
N ILE A 198 -4.52 -23.49 28.91
CA ILE A 198 -5.13 -24.85 28.95
C ILE A 198 -6.64 -24.74 28.75
N GLU A 199 -7.08 -23.90 27.83
CA GLU A 199 -8.51 -23.62 27.56
C GLU A 199 -9.26 -22.97 28.75
N ALA A 200 -8.53 -22.43 29.73
CA ALA A 200 -9.12 -21.79 30.92
C ALA A 200 -9.80 -20.44 30.62
N VAL A 201 -9.59 -19.89 29.42
CA VAL A 201 -10.26 -18.70 28.90
C VAL A 201 -11.30 -19.13 27.87
N ASP A 202 -12.56 -18.81 28.17
CA ASP A 202 -13.68 -19.13 27.30
C ASP A 202 -13.62 -18.37 25.96
N ILE A 203 -14.04 -19.05 24.90
CA ILE A 203 -14.08 -18.52 23.53
C ILE A 203 -14.92 -17.24 23.44
N SER A 204 -16.03 -17.14 24.17
CA SER A 204 -16.88 -15.93 24.15
C SER A 204 -16.09 -14.71 24.61
N SER A 205 -15.22 -14.87 25.60
CA SER A 205 -14.37 -13.78 26.06
C SER A 205 -13.27 -13.42 25.05
N ARG A 206 -12.73 -14.41 24.34
CA ARG A 206 -11.78 -14.16 23.25
C ARG A 206 -12.45 -13.40 22.10
N LEU A 207 -13.68 -13.77 21.73
CA LEU A 207 -14.45 -13.07 20.71
C LEU A 207 -14.80 -11.63 21.11
N GLN A 208 -15.08 -11.39 22.40
CA GLN A 208 -15.24 -10.03 22.92
C GLN A 208 -13.99 -9.18 22.67
N ASN A 209 -12.80 -9.72 22.98
CA ASN A 209 -11.54 -9.01 22.73
C ASN A 209 -11.32 -8.71 21.24
N ILE A 210 -11.69 -9.63 20.35
CA ILE A 210 -11.60 -9.40 18.89
C ILE A 210 -12.52 -8.25 18.47
N ASN A 211 -13.74 -8.18 19.01
CA ASN A 211 -14.66 -7.08 18.72
C ASN A 211 -14.08 -5.75 19.18
N ASP A 212 -13.58 -5.67 20.41
CA ASP A 212 -12.93 -4.46 20.96
C ASP A 212 -11.73 -4.02 20.09
N ILE A 213 -10.95 -4.97 19.57
CA ILE A 213 -9.87 -4.70 18.61
C ILE A 213 -10.44 -4.17 17.29
N PHE A 214 -11.51 -4.75 16.76
CA PHE A 214 -12.08 -4.37 15.47
C PHE A 214 -12.78 -3.03 15.47
N GLU A 215 -13.30 -2.58 16.61
CA GLU A 215 -13.89 -1.24 16.76
C GLU A 215 -12.88 -0.11 16.55
N VAL A 216 -11.59 -0.36 16.83
CA VAL A 216 -10.56 0.69 16.86
C VAL A 216 -9.45 0.49 15.82
N THR A 217 -9.57 -0.50 14.93
CA THR A 217 -8.50 -0.88 13.99
C THR A 217 -9.04 -1.12 12.59
N THR A 218 -8.15 -1.18 11.60
CA THR A 218 -8.50 -1.54 10.21
C THR A 218 -7.63 -2.65 9.61
N LYS A 219 -6.53 -3.01 10.29
CA LYS A 219 -5.63 -4.10 9.85
C LYS A 219 -6.31 -5.48 9.99
N PRO A 220 -5.96 -6.45 9.13
CA PRO A 220 -6.43 -7.82 9.30
C PRO A 220 -5.95 -8.43 10.62
N LEU A 221 -6.71 -9.39 11.15
CA LEU A 221 -6.36 -10.15 12.34
C LEU A 221 -6.42 -11.64 12.03
N ILE A 222 -5.41 -12.39 12.47
CA ILE A 222 -5.43 -13.84 12.53
C ILE A 222 -5.79 -14.23 13.96
N PHE A 223 -6.85 -15.03 14.08
CA PHE A 223 -7.29 -15.58 15.33
C PHE A 223 -6.79 -17.01 15.42
N ASP A 224 -6.04 -17.30 16.48
CA ASP A 224 -5.64 -18.66 16.81
C ASP A 224 -6.86 -19.40 17.37
N GLY A 225 -7.41 -20.31 16.56
CA GLY A 225 -8.56 -21.12 16.97
C GLY A 225 -8.21 -22.19 18.01
N ASP A 226 -6.92 -22.43 18.23
CA ASP A 226 -6.46 -23.32 19.28
C ASP A 226 -6.73 -22.70 20.66
N THR A 227 -6.98 -23.55 21.64
CA THR A 227 -7.27 -23.17 23.03
C THR A 227 -6.24 -23.72 24.02
N GLY A 228 -5.31 -24.59 23.57
CA GLY A 228 -4.23 -25.16 24.38
C GLY A 228 -3.80 -26.56 23.92
#